data_AF-T0MCI2-F1
#
_entry.id   AF-T0MCI2-F1
#
_cell.length_a   1.000
_cell.length_b   1.000
_cell.length_c   1.000
_cell.angle_alpha   90.00
_cell.angle_beta   90.00
_cell.angle_gamma   90.00
#
_symmetry.space_group_name_H-M   'P 1'
#
loop_
_entity.id
_entity.type
_entity.pdbx_description
1 polymer ?
#
loop_
_entity_poly.entity_id
_entity_poly.type
_entity_poly.pdbx_seq_one_letter_code
_entity_poly.pdbx_strand_id
1 'polypeptide(L)'
;MAAVAVHSPTKHIEAVAHHVPSSEHIHDDDGQGLICWMLSDTERAHILMISPCEEATFSTRTGFVFSRERDVCTGCGKHSGIDDLIDTALKMKVHSAEFIVDSVLTGKPSPLAHSIDCSSCGKKHEGNFFWPPVW
;
A
#
# COMPACT_ATOMS: atom_id res chain seq x y z
N MET A 1 9.96 -8.36 54.61
CA MET A 1 9.38 -8.63 53.28
C MET A 1 9.69 -7.43 52.41
N ALA A 2 10.54 -7.56 51.40
CA ALA A 2 10.84 -6.49 50.46
C ALA A 2 10.37 -6.93 49.06
N ALA A 3 9.46 -6.17 48.47
CA ALA A 3 8.91 -6.45 47.16
C ALA A 3 9.95 -6.12 46.07
N VAL A 4 10.20 -7.08 45.19
CA VAL A 4 11.02 -6.89 43.98
C VAL A 4 10.12 -6.24 42.92
N ALA A 5 10.37 -4.98 42.61
CA ALA A 5 9.73 -4.30 41.48
C ALA A 5 10.34 -4.84 40.18
N VAL A 6 9.59 -5.66 39.46
CA VAL A 6 9.92 -6.10 38.11
C VAL A 6 9.61 -4.93 37.17
N HIS A 7 10.63 -4.15 36.83
CA HIS A 7 10.51 -3.16 35.77
C HIS A 7 10.43 -3.89 34.43
N SER A 8 9.22 -4.05 33.91
CA SER A 8 8.99 -4.43 32.52
C SER A 8 9.37 -3.24 31.64
N PRO A 9 10.33 -3.36 30.71
CA PRO A 9 10.62 -2.28 29.79
C PRO A 9 9.46 -2.20 28.80
N THR A 10 8.62 -1.18 28.94
CA THR A 10 7.70 -0.76 27.89
C THR A 10 8.55 -0.45 26.67
N LYS A 11 8.52 -1.33 25.66
CA LYS A 11 9.04 -1.03 24.33
C LYS A 11 8.21 0.15 23.82
N HIS A 12 8.74 1.36 23.98
CA HIS A 12 8.33 2.48 23.16
C HIS A 12 8.68 2.08 21.73
N ILE A 13 7.68 1.57 21.01
CA ILE A 13 7.72 1.55 19.56
C ILE A 13 7.72 3.03 19.21
N GLU A 14 8.90 3.57 18.87
CA GLU A 14 8.98 4.85 18.22
C GLU A 14 7.97 4.80 17.08
N ALA A 15 6.96 5.67 17.12
CA ALA A 15 6.06 5.84 16.02
C ALA A 15 6.95 6.19 14.82
N VAL A 16 7.17 5.23 13.93
CA VAL A 16 7.74 5.51 12.62
C VAL A 16 6.85 6.60 12.08
N ALA A 17 7.38 7.82 11.98
CA ALA A 17 6.68 8.92 11.36
C ALA A 17 6.45 8.49 9.92
N HIS A 18 5.29 7.90 9.65
CA HIS A 18 4.91 7.51 8.30
C HIS A 18 4.83 8.81 7.52
N HIS A 19 5.85 9.07 6.70
CA HIS A 19 5.83 10.18 5.76
C HIS A 19 4.57 10.03 4.92
N VAL A 20 3.72 11.07 4.92
CA VAL A 20 2.48 11.06 4.15
C VAL A 20 2.87 10.95 2.68
N PRO A 21 2.52 9.85 1.99
CA PRO A 21 2.85 9.72 0.59
C PRO A 21 2.08 10.76 -0.22
N SER A 22 2.72 11.37 -1.21
CA SER A 22 2.07 12.37 -2.07
C SER A 22 0.95 11.73 -2.90
N SER A 23 -0.08 12.53 -3.18
CA SER A 23 -1.16 12.24 -4.11
C SER A 23 -1.26 13.36 -5.14
N GLU A 24 -1.56 13.03 -6.40
CA GLU A 24 -1.88 13.99 -7.46
C GLU A 24 -3.33 13.82 -7.91
N HIS A 25 -4.07 14.91 -8.00
CA HIS A 25 -5.43 14.87 -8.55
C HIS A 25 -5.36 14.87 -10.07
N ILE A 26 -5.99 13.88 -10.69
CA ILE A 26 -6.13 13.77 -12.14
C ILE A 26 -7.62 13.70 -12.49
N HIS A 27 -7.95 13.94 -13.76
CA HIS A 27 -9.32 13.76 -14.26
C HIS A 27 -9.29 12.69 -15.33
N ASP A 28 -10.29 11.81 -15.36
CA ASP A 28 -10.53 10.96 -16.52
C ASP A 28 -11.17 11.76 -17.68
N ASP A 29 -11.33 11.11 -18.83
CA ASP A 29 -11.93 11.71 -20.03
C ASP A 29 -13.38 12.18 -19.80
N ASP A 30 -14.08 11.59 -18.82
CA ASP A 30 -15.44 11.94 -18.41
C ASP A 30 -15.47 13.04 -17.33
N GLY A 31 -14.31 13.55 -16.92
CA GLY A 31 -14.16 14.59 -15.90
C GLY A 31 -14.32 14.09 -14.47
N GLN A 32 -14.34 12.78 -14.22
CA GLN A 32 -14.32 12.23 -12.87
C GLN A 32 -12.94 12.42 -12.25
N GLY A 33 -12.92 12.92 -11.02
CA GLY A 33 -11.69 13.09 -10.25
C GLY A 33 -11.13 11.73 -9.84
N LEU A 34 -9.91 11.46 -10.25
CA LEU A 34 -9.10 10.31 -9.83
C LEU A 34 -7.88 10.81 -9.07
N ILE A 35 -7.28 9.93 -8.27
CA ILE A 35 -6.12 10.26 -7.46
C ILE A 35 -4.97 9.35 -7.84
N CYS A 36 -3.86 9.92 -8.31
CA CYS A 36 -2.61 9.20 -8.49
C CYS A 36 -1.85 9.15 -7.16
N TRP A 37 -1.76 7.95 -6.59
CA TRP A 37 -0.99 7.65 -5.40
C TRP A 37 0.48 7.52 -5.78
N MET A 38 1.30 8.50 -5.43
CA MET A 38 2.72 8.49 -5.75
C MET A 38 3.44 7.45 -4.89
N LEU A 39 4.24 6.61 -5.54
CA LEU A 39 4.94 5.53 -4.88
C LEU A 39 6.02 6.10 -3.95
N SER A 40 5.90 5.79 -2.66
CA SER A 40 6.89 6.16 -1.63
C SER A 40 8.06 5.17 -1.59
N ASP A 41 9.18 5.58 -0.98
CA ASP A 41 10.34 4.70 -0.75
C ASP A 41 9.97 3.51 0.14
N THR A 42 9.08 3.71 1.11
CA THR A 42 8.60 2.63 1.99
C THR A 42 7.78 1.60 1.21
N GLU A 43 6.90 2.05 0.30
CA GLU A 43 6.14 1.14 -0.58
C GLU A 43 7.10 0.37 -1.51
N ARG A 44 8.06 1.05 -2.16
CA ARG A 44 9.08 0.39 -3.00
C ARG A 44 9.84 -0.70 -2.26
N ALA A 45 10.41 -0.34 -1.11
CA ALA A 45 11.20 -1.26 -0.30
C ALA A 45 10.37 -2.47 0.14
N HIS A 46 9.10 -2.27 0.49
CA HIS A 46 8.22 -3.36 0.87
C HIS A 46 7.90 -4.28 -0.33
N ILE A 47 7.57 -3.73 -1.49
CA ILE A 47 7.25 -4.51 -2.70
C ILE A 47 8.44 -5.38 -3.13
N LEU A 48 9.66 -4.84 -3.10
CA LEU A 48 10.89 -5.59 -3.40
C LEU A 48 11.13 -6.75 -2.44
N MET A 49 10.66 -6.65 -1.20
CA MET A 49 10.76 -7.72 -0.21
C MET A 49 9.76 -8.87 -0.48
N ILE A 50 8.59 -8.57 -1.06
CA ILE A 50 7.48 -9.54 -1.19
C ILE A 50 7.23 -10.02 -2.61
N SER A 51 7.87 -9.42 -3.62
CA SER A 51 7.72 -9.76 -5.03
C SER A 51 9.08 -9.99 -5.70
N PRO A 52 9.18 -10.87 -6.72
CA PRO A 52 10.40 -11.11 -7.47
C PRO A 52 10.66 -10.01 -8.50
N CYS A 53 10.72 -8.75 -8.06
CA CYS A 53 11.04 -7.60 -8.91
C CYS A 53 12.34 -6.93 -8.46
N GLU A 54 12.85 -6.03 -9.30
CA GLU A 54 14.06 -5.27 -9.05
C GLU A 54 13.74 -3.78 -8.97
N GLU A 55 14.63 -2.97 -8.40
CA GLU A 55 14.47 -1.50 -8.34
C GLU A 55 14.16 -0.89 -9.72
N ALA A 56 14.77 -1.45 -10.77
CA ALA A 56 14.54 -1.03 -12.15
C ALA A 56 13.07 -1.15 -12.60
N THR A 57 12.26 -2.03 -11.98
CA THR A 57 10.82 -2.16 -12.23
C THR A 57 10.06 -0.86 -11.97
N PHE A 58 10.52 -0.02 -11.04
CA PHE A 58 9.85 1.25 -10.70
C PHE A 58 10.32 2.44 -11.54
N SER A 59 11.34 2.26 -12.40
CA SER A 59 11.90 3.35 -13.21
C SER A 59 10.89 3.97 -14.19
N THR A 60 9.87 3.21 -14.59
CA THR A 60 8.82 3.62 -15.54
C THR A 60 7.47 3.88 -14.88
N ARG A 61 7.35 3.70 -13.55
CA ARG A 61 6.08 3.84 -12.83
C ARG A 61 6.28 4.55 -11.48
N THR A 62 5.88 5.81 -11.44
CA THR A 62 6.04 6.70 -10.28
C THR A 62 4.83 6.69 -9.34
N GLY A 63 3.69 6.16 -9.77
CA GLY A 63 2.46 6.12 -8.99
C GLY A 63 1.38 5.24 -9.59
N PHE A 64 0.26 5.15 -8.89
CA PHE A 64 -0.86 4.26 -9.20
C PHE A 64 -2.18 5.01 -9.05
N VAL A 65 -3.06 4.93 -10.04
CA VAL A 65 -4.32 5.69 -10.04
C VAL A 65 -5.42 4.92 -9.32
N PHE A 66 -6.13 5.62 -8.43
CA PHE A 66 -7.27 5.11 -7.67
C PHE A 66 -8.45 6.10 -7.71
N SER A 67 -9.65 5.59 -7.43
CA SER A 67 -10.87 6.39 -7.37
C SER A 67 -11.02 7.25 -6.10
N ARG A 68 -10.02 7.26 -5.22
CA ARG A 68 -10.10 7.90 -3.90
C ARG A 68 -8.71 8.19 -3.35
N GLU A 69 -8.68 9.06 -2.34
CA GLU A 69 -7.49 9.29 -1.53
C GLU A 69 -7.08 8.07 -0.70
N ARG A 70 -5.81 8.09 -0.29
CA ARG A 70 -5.23 7.11 0.64
C ARG A 70 -5.97 7.15 1.97
N ASP A 71 -6.20 5.98 2.55
CA ASP A 71 -6.77 5.84 3.90
C ASP A 71 -5.67 5.84 4.96
N VAL A 72 -5.96 6.31 6.16
CA VAL A 72 -5.01 6.24 7.29
C VAL A 72 -5.37 5.04 8.15
N CYS A 73 -4.47 4.06 8.24
CA CYS A 73 -4.71 2.86 9.02
C CYS A 73 -5.01 3.20 10.48
N THR A 74 -6.21 2.85 10.93
CA THR A 74 -6.65 3.06 12.33
C THR A 74 -5.97 2.13 13.34
N GLY A 75 -5.01 1.30 12.91
CA GLY A 75 -4.21 0.41 13.76
C GLY A 75 -2.83 0.99 14.07
N CYS A 76 -2.08 1.40 13.04
CA CYS A 76 -0.70 1.86 13.18
C CYS A 76 -0.42 3.25 12.56
N GLY A 77 -1.40 3.89 11.93
CA GLY A 77 -1.25 5.20 11.29
C GLY A 77 -0.54 5.19 9.93
N LYS A 78 -0.18 4.00 9.39
CA LYS A 78 0.33 3.89 8.01
C LYS A 78 -0.74 4.34 7.02
N HIS A 79 -0.36 5.14 6.03
CA HIS A 79 -1.25 5.45 4.91
C HIS A 79 -1.35 4.25 3.97
N SER A 80 -2.55 4.00 3.44
CA SER A 80 -2.78 2.91 2.50
C SER A 80 -1.92 3.10 1.26
N GLY A 81 -1.37 2.02 0.73
CA GLY A 81 -0.53 2.02 -0.44
C GLY A 81 -0.77 0.88 -1.40
N ILE A 82 -0.11 0.94 -2.54
CA ILE A 82 -0.13 -0.17 -3.49
C ILE A 82 0.52 -1.42 -2.89
N ASP A 83 1.46 -1.22 -1.95
CA ASP A 83 2.10 -2.30 -1.20
C ASP A 83 1.08 -3.09 -0.35
N ASP A 84 0.08 -2.42 0.24
CA ASP A 84 -1.01 -3.07 0.98
C ASP A 84 -1.87 -3.94 0.05
N LEU A 85 -2.17 -3.44 -1.15
CA LEU A 85 -2.95 -4.18 -2.13
C LEU A 85 -2.20 -5.44 -2.60
N ILE A 86 -0.91 -5.30 -2.91
CA ILE A 86 -0.05 -6.40 -3.32
C ILE A 86 0.09 -7.43 -2.20
N ASP A 87 0.45 -6.99 -0.99
CA ASP A 87 0.63 -7.85 0.17
C ASP A 87 -0.66 -8.60 0.53
N THR A 88 -1.81 -7.92 0.48
CA THR A 88 -3.13 -8.55 0.67
C THR A 88 -3.38 -9.62 -0.38
N ALA A 89 -3.15 -9.32 -1.67
CA ALA A 89 -3.38 -10.27 -2.77
C ALA A 89 -2.50 -11.53 -2.65
N LEU A 90 -1.23 -11.35 -2.29
CA LEU A 90 -0.28 -12.44 -2.08
C LEU A 90 -0.64 -13.28 -0.85
N LYS A 91 -0.96 -12.65 0.28
CA LYS A 91 -1.40 -13.35 1.52
C LYS A 91 -2.68 -14.14 1.31
N MET A 92 -3.63 -13.60 0.55
CA MET A 92 -4.89 -14.27 0.21
C MET A 92 -4.72 -15.31 -0.90
N LYS A 93 -3.56 -15.38 -1.56
CA LYS A 93 -3.27 -16.29 -2.69
C LYS A 93 -4.24 -16.15 -3.87
N VAL A 94 -4.80 -14.96 -4.06
CA VAL A 94 -5.70 -14.67 -5.19
C VAL A 94 -4.92 -14.34 -6.47
N HIS A 95 -3.66 -13.93 -6.34
CA HIS A 95 -2.71 -13.71 -7.42
C HIS A 95 -1.34 -14.32 -7.10
N SER A 96 -0.59 -14.72 -8.12
CA SER A 96 0.81 -15.12 -7.95
C SER A 96 1.73 -13.89 -7.96
N ALA A 97 2.95 -14.05 -7.46
CA ALA A 97 3.92 -12.96 -7.44
C ALA A 97 4.34 -12.54 -8.85
N GLU A 98 4.43 -13.49 -9.78
CA GLU A 98 4.67 -13.23 -11.21
C GLU A 98 3.53 -12.39 -11.81
N PHE A 99 2.27 -12.72 -11.49
CA PHE A 99 1.13 -11.92 -11.93
C PHE A 99 1.20 -10.47 -11.43
N ILE A 100 1.61 -10.26 -10.17
CA ILE A 100 1.80 -8.91 -9.62
C ILE A 100 2.85 -8.14 -10.44
N VAL A 101 4.00 -8.74 -10.72
CA VAL A 101 5.06 -8.07 -11.48
C VAL A 101 4.58 -7.73 -12.90
N ASP A 102 3.99 -8.70 -13.59
CA ASP A 102 3.60 -8.55 -15.00
C ASP A 102 2.39 -7.64 -15.18
N SER A 103 1.36 -7.78 -14.33
CA SER A 103 0.08 -7.08 -14.53
C SER A 103 -0.04 -5.79 -13.73
N VAL A 104 0.49 -5.78 -12.49
CA VAL A 104 0.32 -4.64 -11.58
C VAL A 104 1.50 -3.68 -11.67
N LEU A 105 2.74 -4.17 -11.63
CA LEU A 105 3.91 -3.29 -11.60
C LEU A 105 4.29 -2.79 -12.98
N THR A 106 4.32 -3.68 -13.99
CA THR A 106 4.76 -3.34 -15.35
C THR A 106 3.61 -3.21 -16.36
N GLY A 107 2.51 -3.92 -16.13
CA GLY A 107 1.37 -3.99 -17.05
C GLY A 107 0.22 -3.06 -16.72
N LYS A 108 -0.96 -3.42 -17.24
CA LYS A 108 -2.24 -2.77 -16.99
C LYS A 108 -3.11 -3.69 -16.14
N PRO A 109 -3.39 -3.36 -14.87
CA PRO A 109 -4.22 -4.21 -14.03
C PRO A 109 -5.69 -4.16 -14.42
N SER A 110 -6.40 -5.22 -14.07
CA SER A 110 -7.84 -5.32 -14.30
C SER A 110 -8.59 -4.37 -13.36
N PRO A 111 -9.61 -3.63 -13.85
CA PRO A 111 -10.38 -2.72 -13.03
C PRO A 111 -11.31 -3.49 -12.10
N LEU A 112 -10.88 -3.70 -10.85
CA LEU A 112 -11.68 -4.29 -9.80
C LEU A 112 -11.47 -3.52 -8.49
N ALA A 113 -12.55 -3.41 -7.71
CA ALA A 113 -12.50 -2.83 -6.39
C ALA A 113 -11.93 -3.86 -5.40
N HIS A 114 -10.88 -3.48 -4.68
CA HIS A 114 -10.22 -4.35 -3.71
C HIS A 114 -10.45 -3.84 -2.28
N SER A 115 -10.72 -4.77 -1.37
CA SER A 115 -10.47 -4.54 0.05
C SER A 115 -8.99 -4.82 0.31
N ILE A 116 -8.32 -3.96 1.07
CA ILE A 116 -6.89 -4.11 1.39
C ILE A 116 -6.68 -4.09 2.90
N ASP A 117 -5.74 -4.90 3.36
CA ASP A 117 -5.26 -4.93 4.73
C ASP A 117 -3.93 -4.18 4.82
N CYS A 118 -3.73 -3.44 5.91
CA CYS A 118 -2.49 -2.74 6.16
C CYS A 118 -1.32 -3.72 6.30
N SER A 119 -0.33 -3.62 5.44
CA SER A 119 0.87 -4.45 5.41
C SER A 119 1.68 -4.40 6.70
N SER A 120 1.61 -3.28 7.43
CA SER A 120 2.35 -3.07 8.67
C SER A 120 1.71 -3.77 9.89
N CYS A 121 0.38 -3.76 10.01
CA CYS A 121 -0.29 -4.26 11.23
C CYS A 121 -1.42 -5.28 10.99
N GLY A 122 -1.75 -5.57 9.72
CA GLY A 122 -2.79 -6.50 9.31
C GLY A 122 -4.22 -6.00 9.48
N LYS A 123 -4.42 -4.74 9.93
CA LYS A 123 -5.77 -4.18 10.08
C LYS A 123 -6.32 -3.77 8.71
N LYS A 124 -7.57 -4.15 8.45
CA LYS A 124 -8.31 -3.77 7.24
C LYS A 124 -8.49 -2.25 7.13
N HIS A 125 -8.21 -1.69 5.96
CA HIS A 125 -8.52 -0.31 5.61
C HIS A 125 -10.02 -0.12 5.34
N GLU A 126 -10.54 1.10 5.54
CA GLU A 126 -11.96 1.36 5.39
C GLU A 126 -12.39 1.51 3.92
N GLY A 127 -13.42 0.76 3.53
CA GLY A 127 -14.02 0.80 2.20
C GLY A 127 -13.28 -0.06 1.18
N ASN A 128 -13.53 0.21 -0.10
CA ASN A 128 -12.86 -0.46 -1.21
C ASN A 128 -12.03 0.55 -2.01
N PHE A 129 -11.02 0.02 -2.69
CA PHE A 129 -10.06 0.76 -3.49
C PHE A 129 -10.23 0.31 -4.94
N PHE A 130 -10.90 1.15 -5.72
CA PHE A 130 -11.14 0.88 -7.14
C PHE A 130 -10.00 1.47 -7.95
N TRP A 131 -9.42 0.62 -8.79
CA TRP A 131 -8.46 1.02 -9.81
C TRP A 131 -9.21 1.22 -11.13
N PRO A 132 -9.33 2.46 -11.63
CA PRO A 132 -9.99 2.74 -12.90
C PRO A 132 -9.15 2.26 -14.10
N PRO A 133 -9.79 1.84 -15.20
CA PRO A 133 -9.09 1.65 -16.46
C PRO A 133 -8.76 3.03 -17.05
N VAL A 134 -7.71 3.68 -16.54
CA VAL A 134 -7.23 4.95 -17.10
C VAL A 134 -6.43 4.67 -18.37
N TRP A 135 -6.80 5.38 -19.44
CA TRP A 135 -6.34 5.17 -20.81
C TRP A 135 -5.13 6.03 -21.16
#